data_AF-A0A1I8AWJ1-F1
#
_entry.id   AF-A0A1I8AWJ1-F1
#
_cell.length_a   1.000
_cell.length_b   1.000
_cell.length_c   1.000
_cell.angle_alpha   90.00
_cell.angle_beta   90.00
_cell.angle_gamma   90.00
#
_symmetry.space_group_name_H-M   'P 1'
#
loop_
_entity.id
_entity.type
_entity.pdbx_description
1 polymer ?
#
loop_
_entity_poly.entity_id
_entity_poly.type
_entity_poly.pdbx_seq_one_letter_code
_entity_poly.pdbx_strand_id
1 'polypeptide(L)'
;MGNKIIIKGRIPEGFKNITVNFLHGAVKWHPYVGTTVLQLNIKRNISCLNSYAYNHKHYRWLSGLPGDCQNHLNLEEGQRIRISINQINDDNLKSDIETEENIIEMFYRMLIPLSMTEYIEVIIIRA
;
A
#
# COMPACT_ATOMS: atom_id res chain seq x y z
N MET A 1 -20.66 7.03 2.82
CA MET A 1 -19.53 7.42 3.70
C MET A 1 -18.40 6.47 3.40
N GLY A 2 -17.22 6.98 3.03
CA GLY A 2 -16.07 6.14 2.68
C GLY A 2 -15.36 5.59 3.91
N ASN A 3 -14.70 4.44 3.76
CA ASN A 3 -13.83 3.88 4.79
C ASN A 3 -12.53 4.68 4.86
N LYS A 4 -12.05 4.97 6.07
CA LYS A 4 -10.76 5.61 6.32
C LYS A 4 -9.91 4.77 7.26
N ILE A 5 -8.70 4.46 6.82
CA ILE A 5 -7.70 3.73 7.60
C ILE A 5 -6.50 4.64 7.83
N ILE A 6 -5.98 4.63 9.05
CA ILE A 6 -4.86 5.46 9.46
C ILE A 6 -3.84 4.57 10.15
N ILE A 7 -2.61 4.56 9.63
CA ILE A 7 -1.46 3.88 10.22
C ILE A 7 -0.48 4.97 10.64
N LYS A 8 -0.06 4.94 11.91
CA LYS A 8 0.92 5.88 12.46
C LYS A 8 2.10 5.10 12.99
N GLY A 9 3.30 5.63 12.77
CA GLY A 9 4.52 4.99 13.26
C GLY A 9 5.74 5.88 13.16
N ARG A 10 6.90 5.25 13.22
CA ARG A 10 8.19 5.86 12.94
C ARG A 10 8.89 5.06 11.86
N ILE A 11 9.65 5.75 11.03
CA ILE A 11 10.49 5.12 10.02
C ILE A 11 11.65 4.41 10.76
N PRO A 12 11.82 3.09 10.58
CA PRO A 12 12.84 2.36 11.33
C PRO A 12 14.24 2.62 10.75
N GLU A 13 15.25 2.45 11.59
CA GLU A 13 16.64 2.50 11.16
C GLU A 13 16.94 1.41 10.11
N GLY A 14 17.76 1.76 9.12
CA GLY A 14 18.15 0.87 8.03
C GLY A 14 17.00 0.40 7.13
N PHE A 15 15.87 1.10 7.10
CA PHE A 15 14.76 0.70 6.23
C PHE A 15 15.16 0.82 4.74
N LYS A 16 14.78 -0.19 3.97
CA LYS A 16 14.88 -0.20 2.51
C LYS A 16 13.52 0.01 1.86
N ASN A 17 12.48 -0.60 2.45
CA ASN A 17 11.12 -0.55 1.94
C ASN A 17 10.11 -0.82 3.07
N ILE A 18 9.05 -0.03 3.15
CA ILE A 18 7.88 -0.30 3.99
C ILE A 18 6.74 -0.66 3.05
N THR A 19 6.12 -1.80 3.27
CA THR A 19 4.98 -2.28 2.48
C THR A 19 3.75 -2.37 3.37
N VAL A 20 2.65 -1.77 2.95
CA VAL A 20 1.34 -1.95 3.56
C VAL A 20 0.45 -2.69 2.57
N ASN A 21 0.03 -3.90 2.95
CA ASN A 21 -0.82 -4.76 2.13
C ASN A 21 -2.23 -4.82 2.71
N PHE A 22 -3.21 -4.76 1.83
CA PHE A 22 -4.62 -5.04 2.07
C PHE A 22 -4.95 -6.33 1.34
N LEU A 23 -5.30 -7.36 2.10
CA LEU A 23 -5.35 -8.72 1.61
C LEU A 23 -6.76 -9.29 1.71
N HIS A 24 -7.16 -10.04 0.68
CA HIS A 24 -8.38 -10.85 0.64
C HIS A 24 -8.02 -12.34 0.48
N GLY A 25 -8.64 -13.20 1.29
CA GLY A 25 -8.49 -14.66 1.23
C GLY A 25 -7.20 -15.20 1.85
N ALA A 26 -6.48 -14.41 2.65
CA ALA A 26 -5.16 -14.77 3.18
C ALA A 26 -5.17 -15.67 4.44
N VAL A 27 -6.24 -16.45 4.68
CA VAL A 27 -6.48 -17.13 5.97
C VAL A 27 -5.88 -18.53 6.08
N LYS A 28 -5.39 -19.11 4.97
CA LYS A 28 -4.64 -20.37 5.01
C LYS A 28 -3.36 -20.21 4.23
N TRP A 29 -2.27 -20.78 4.74
CA TRP A 29 -1.01 -21.05 4.03
C TRP A 29 -1.27 -22.00 2.84
N HIS A 30 -2.10 -21.59 1.90
CA HIS A 30 -2.51 -22.35 0.74
C HIS A 30 -1.86 -21.72 -0.50
N PRO A 31 -1.29 -22.50 -1.41
CA PRO A 31 -0.54 -21.99 -2.57
C PRO A 31 -1.38 -21.19 -3.56
N TYR A 32 -2.71 -21.21 -3.39
CA TYR A 32 -3.66 -20.56 -4.27
C TYR A 32 -4.67 -19.77 -3.41
N VAL A 33 -4.68 -18.45 -3.65
CA VAL A 33 -5.43 -17.36 -3.00
C VAL A 33 -4.69 -16.61 -1.89
N GLY A 34 -4.08 -15.50 -2.31
CA GLY A 34 -3.94 -14.28 -1.52
C GLY A 34 -4.02 -13.13 -2.53
N THR A 35 -5.18 -12.48 -2.64
CA THR A 35 -5.36 -11.35 -3.56
C THR A 35 -4.99 -10.08 -2.81
N THR A 36 -4.03 -9.33 -3.33
CA THR A 36 -3.65 -8.04 -2.76
C THR A 36 -4.56 -6.97 -3.34
N VAL A 37 -5.61 -6.66 -2.58
CA VAL A 37 -6.59 -5.61 -2.88
C VAL A 37 -5.88 -4.28 -3.10
N LEU A 38 -4.93 -3.96 -2.22
CA LEU A 38 -4.08 -2.78 -2.33
C LEU A 38 -2.71 -3.07 -1.72
N GLN A 39 -1.65 -2.63 -2.39
CA GLN A 39 -0.30 -2.59 -1.86
C GLN A 39 0.21 -1.16 -1.98
N LEU A 40 0.62 -0.59 -0.85
CA LEU A 40 1.42 0.61 -0.80
C LEU A 40 2.87 0.23 -0.50
N ASN A 41 3.79 0.55 -1.40
CA ASN A 41 5.22 0.41 -1.19
C ASN A 41 5.84 1.79 -1.00
N ILE A 42 6.57 1.98 0.09
CA ILE A 42 7.21 3.24 0.46
C ILE A 42 8.72 2.97 0.54
N LYS A 43 9.46 3.60 -0.37
CA LYS A 43 10.92 3.64 -0.37
C LYS A 43 11.39 5.03 0.04
N ARG A 44 12.71 5.21 0.16
CA ARG A 44 13.30 6.47 0.61
C ARG A 44 12.80 7.69 -0.18
N ASN A 45 12.69 7.61 -1.50
CA ASN A 45 12.34 8.75 -2.37
C ASN A 45 11.20 8.50 -3.35
N ILE A 46 10.53 7.35 -3.25
CA ILE A 46 9.43 6.98 -4.14
C ILE A 46 8.43 6.10 -3.39
N SER A 47 7.15 6.35 -3.64
CA SER A 47 6.05 5.55 -3.13
C SER A 47 5.17 5.09 -4.27
N CYS A 48 4.66 3.86 -4.20
CA CYS A 48 3.89 3.22 -5.28
C CYS A 48 2.64 2.52 -4.73
N LEU A 49 1.51 2.71 -5.41
CA LEU A 49 0.24 2.02 -5.15
C LEU A 49 -0.07 1.01 -6.24
N ASN A 50 -0.69 -0.09 -5.83
CA ASN A 50 -0.85 -1.25 -6.68
C ASN A 50 -1.89 -2.25 -6.20
N SER A 51 -2.32 -3.14 -7.11
CA SER A 51 -3.15 -4.31 -6.79
C SER A 51 -2.68 -5.53 -7.57
N TYR A 52 -2.78 -6.71 -6.96
CA TYR A 52 -2.41 -7.98 -7.58
C TYR A 52 -3.51 -9.02 -7.37
N ALA A 53 -3.78 -9.79 -8.42
CA ALA A 53 -4.56 -11.00 -8.31
C ALA A 53 -3.73 -12.19 -8.79
N TYR A 54 -3.93 -13.31 -8.12
CA TYR A 54 -3.39 -14.59 -8.54
C TYR A 54 -4.35 -15.25 -9.53
N ASN A 55 -3.89 -15.56 -10.76
CA ASN A 55 -4.73 -16.17 -11.80
C ASN A 55 -4.34 -17.62 -12.13
N HIS A 56 -4.21 -18.50 -11.13
CA HIS A 56 -3.89 -19.94 -11.28
C HIS A 56 -2.56 -20.29 -11.99
N LYS A 57 -1.85 -19.33 -12.57
CA LYS A 57 -0.55 -19.53 -13.23
C LYS A 57 0.50 -18.50 -12.81
N HIS A 58 0.12 -17.23 -12.59
CA HIS A 58 1.05 -16.18 -12.16
C HIS A 58 0.35 -15.14 -11.26
N TYR A 59 1.13 -14.48 -10.40
CA TYR A 59 0.74 -13.18 -9.86
C TYR A 59 0.87 -12.15 -10.98
N ARG A 60 -0.22 -11.44 -11.27
CA ARG A 60 -0.20 -10.36 -12.27
C ARG A 60 -0.66 -9.07 -11.63
N TRP A 61 0.04 -8.00 -11.98
CA TRP A 61 -0.42 -6.63 -11.77
C TRP A 61 -1.74 -6.45 -12.50
N LEU A 62 -2.78 -6.07 -11.78
CA LEU A 62 -4.10 -5.91 -12.38
C LEU A 62 -4.15 -4.71 -13.33
N SER A 63 -3.30 -3.71 -13.13
CA SER A 63 -3.19 -2.53 -13.99
C SER A 63 -2.41 -2.79 -15.28
N GLY A 64 -1.76 -3.95 -15.44
CA GLY A 64 -0.84 -4.21 -16.56
C GLY A 64 0.43 -3.33 -16.58
N LEU A 65 0.57 -2.41 -15.62
CA LEU A 65 1.67 -1.46 -15.44
C LEU A 65 2.24 -1.59 -14.02
N PRO A 66 3.50 -1.21 -13.79
CA PRO A 66 4.12 -1.24 -12.47
C PRO A 66 3.59 -0.10 -11.57
N GLY A 67 2.31 -0.16 -11.19
CA GLY A 67 1.67 0.76 -10.25
C GLY A 67 1.64 2.23 -10.57
N ASP A 68 0.90 2.96 -9.75
CA ASP A 68 0.90 4.41 -9.74
C ASP A 68 1.94 4.86 -8.73
N CYS A 69 3.04 5.45 -9.19
CA CYS A 69 4.18 5.82 -8.36
C CYS A 69 4.38 7.34 -8.32
N GLN A 70 4.71 7.85 -7.14
CA GLN A 70 5.03 9.25 -6.91
C GLN A 70 6.41 9.37 -6.26
N ASN A 71 7.26 10.21 -6.86
CA ASN A 71 8.53 10.61 -6.26
C ASN A 71 8.29 11.68 -5.20
N HIS A 72 9.14 11.72 -4.18
CA HIS A 72 9.06 12.68 -3.08
C HIS A 72 10.45 12.92 -2.48
N LEU A 73 10.55 13.87 -1.54
CA LEU A 73 11.82 14.08 -0.82
C LEU A 73 12.17 12.82 -0.03
N ASN A 74 13.44 12.72 0.34
CA ASN A 74 13.89 11.59 1.13
C ASN A 74 13.12 11.51 2.45
N LEU A 75 12.65 10.31 2.75
CA LEU A 75 12.13 9.95 4.04
C LEU A 75 13.31 9.57 4.95
N GLU A 76 13.39 10.23 6.10
CA GLU A 76 14.51 10.05 7.01
C GLU A 76 14.17 9.07 8.14
N GLU A 77 15.18 8.35 8.60
CA GLU A 77 15.05 7.38 9.69
C GLU A 77 14.66 8.08 10.99
N GLY A 78 13.83 7.43 11.80
CA GLY A 78 13.32 7.98 13.06
C GLY A 78 12.17 9.00 12.90
N GLN A 79 11.94 9.54 11.70
CA GLN A 79 10.82 10.46 11.44
C GLN A 79 9.48 9.80 11.75
N ARG A 80 8.55 10.61 12.26
CA ARG A 80 7.16 10.20 12.41
C ARG A 80 6.51 10.14 11.03
N ILE A 81 5.79 9.06 10.79
CA ILE A 81 5.07 8.83 9.54
C ILE A 81 3.59 8.57 9.86
N ARG A 82 2.71 9.20 9.09
CA ARG A 82 1.28 8.95 9.09
C ARG A 82 0.87 8.57 7.67
N ILE A 83 0.33 7.36 7.54
CA ILE A 83 -0.24 6.86 6.28
C ILE A 83 -1.75 6.89 6.44
N SER A 84 -2.44 7.54 5.52
CA SER A 84 -3.90 7.58 5.47
C SER A 84 -4.38 6.98 4.18
N ILE A 85 -5.36 6.08 4.25
CA ILE A 85 -5.99 5.46 3.09
C ILE A 85 -7.48 5.75 3.19
N ASN A 86 -8.00 6.51 2.23
CA ASN A 86 -9.36 7.03 2.22
C ASN A 86 -10.07 6.62 0.92
N GLN A 87 -11.15 5.86 1.06
CA GLN A 87 -12.01 5.54 -0.08
C GLN A 87 -12.88 6.76 -0.41
N ILE A 88 -12.66 7.36 -1.59
CA ILE A 88 -13.42 8.53 -2.05
C ILE A 88 -14.79 8.09 -2.59
N ASN A 89 -14.81 7.01 -3.37
CA ASN A 89 -16.01 6.37 -3.90
C ASN A 89 -15.74 4.88 -4.14
N ASP A 90 -16.68 4.17 -4.78
CA ASP A 90 -16.61 2.71 -4.96
C ASP A 90 -15.34 2.24 -5.68
N ASP A 91 -14.79 3.05 -6.59
CA ASP A 91 -13.66 2.69 -7.44
C ASP A 91 -12.40 3.52 -7.17
N ASN A 92 -12.45 4.57 -6.36
CA ASN A 92 -11.33 5.49 -6.18
C ASN A 92 -10.91 5.62 -4.72
N LEU A 93 -9.59 5.60 -4.54
CA LEU A 93 -8.92 5.71 -3.27
C LEU A 93 -7.88 6.81 -3.33
N LYS A 94 -7.76 7.53 -2.22
CA LYS A 94 -6.67 8.47 -1.95
C LYS A 94 -5.81 7.90 -0.83
N SER A 95 -4.50 7.85 -1.06
CA SER A 95 -3.50 7.54 -0.05
C SER A 95 -2.65 8.78 0.21
N ASP A 96 -2.46 9.11 1.47
CA ASP A 96 -1.59 10.20 1.92
C ASP A 96 -0.47 9.63 2.78
N ILE A 97 0.77 9.99 2.47
CA ILE A 97 1.94 9.72 3.34
C ILE A 97 2.43 11.07 3.84
N GLU A 98 2.34 11.27 5.15
CA GLU A 98 2.70 12.52 5.81
C GLU A 98 3.89 12.27 6.76
N THR A 99 4.93 13.09 6.62
CA THR A 99 5.99 13.30 7.62
C THR A 99 6.06 14.79 7.97
N GLU A 100 7.03 15.20 8.79
CA GLU A 100 7.24 16.61 9.12
C GLU A 100 7.64 17.44 7.88
N GLU A 101 8.26 16.81 6.88
CA GLU A 101 8.82 17.48 5.70
C GLU A 101 8.10 17.13 4.40
N ASN A 102 7.26 16.09 4.41
CA ASN A 102 6.61 15.55 3.21
C ASN A 102 5.10 15.41 3.41
N ILE A 103 4.33 15.79 2.38
CA ILE A 103 2.94 15.36 2.19
C ILE A 103 2.86 14.79 0.77
N ILE A 104 2.64 13.48 0.68
CA ILE A 104 2.65 12.74 -0.58
C ILE A 104 1.23 12.23 -0.81
N GLU A 105 0.54 12.83 -1.76
CA GLU A 105 -0.82 12.44 -2.12
C GLU A 105 -0.81 11.55 -3.35
N MET A 106 -1.47 10.41 -3.26
CA MET A 106 -1.58 9.43 -4.35
C MET A 106 -3.04 9.07 -4.56
N PHE A 107 -3.48 9.09 -5.81
CA PHE A 107 -4.82 8.65 -6.21
C PHE A 107 -4.70 7.31 -6.92
N TYR A 108 -5.59 6.39 -6.61
CA TYR A 108 -5.59 5.07 -7.21
C TYR A 108 -7.00 4.64 -7.56
N ARG A 109 -7.18 4.22 -8.82
CA ARG A 109 -8.39 3.54 -9.25
C ARG A 109 -8.29 2.08 -8.83
N MET A 110 -9.10 1.71 -7.85
CA MET A 110 -9.15 0.36 -7.31
C MET A 110 -9.66 -0.61 -8.37
N LEU A 111 -8.91 -1.70 -8.57
CA LEU A 111 -9.30 -2.78 -9.46
C LEU A 111 -10.03 -3.90 -8.70
N ILE A 112 -9.95 -3.85 -7.37
CA ILE A 112 -10.63 -4.74 -6.44
C ILE A 112 -11.23 -3.86 -5.34
N PRO A 113 -12.52 -4.01 -5.00
CA PRO A 113 -13.15 -3.20 -3.95
C PRO A 113 -12.42 -3.33 -2.60
N LEU A 114 -12.17 -2.19 -1.93
CA LEU A 114 -11.51 -2.17 -0.62
C LEU A 114 -12.28 -3.00 0.43
N SER A 115 -13.60 -3.10 0.29
CA SER A 115 -14.49 -3.91 1.14
C SER A 115 -14.18 -5.41 1.12
N MET A 116 -13.42 -5.89 0.14
CA MET A 116 -12.94 -7.28 0.12
C MET A 116 -11.76 -7.51 1.07
N THR A 117 -11.15 -6.44 1.63
CA THR A 117 -10.03 -6.58 2.56
C THR A 117 -10.47 -7.30 3.83
N GLU A 118 -9.76 -8.37 4.16
CA GLU A 118 -9.95 -9.14 5.40
C GLU A 118 -8.78 -8.92 6.38
N TYR A 119 -7.58 -8.65 5.86
CA TYR A 119 -6.36 -8.46 6.64
C TYR A 119 -5.56 -7.26 6.15
N ILE A 120 -4.91 -6.57 7.10
CA ILE A 120 -3.91 -5.55 6.81
C ILE A 120 -2.58 -6.06 7.35
N GLU A 121 -1.57 -6.09 6.49
CA GLU A 121 -0.22 -6.50 6.82
C GLU A 121 0.75 -5.34 6.59
N VAL A 122 1.68 -5.13 7.52
CA VAL A 122 2.75 -4.15 7.37
C VAL A 122 4.09 -4.88 7.42
N ILE A 123 4.83 -4.84 6.31
CA ILE A 123 6.16 -5.45 6.18
C ILE A 123 7.21 -4.35 6.14
N ILE A 124 8.29 -4.53 6.88
CA ILE A 124 9.45 -3.63 6.86
C ILE A 124 10.65 -4.45 6.39
N ILE A 125 11.20 -4.10 5.24
CA ILE A 125 12.44 -4.67 4.72
C ILE A 125 13.58 -3.74 5.14
N ARG A 126 14.61 -4.30 5.78
CA ARG A 126 15.83 -3.59 6.18
C ARG A 126 17.01 -4.03 5.31
N ALA A 127 18.00 -3.15 5.17
CA ALA A 127 19.27 -3.45 4.50
C ALA A 127 20.21 -4.27 5.40
#